data_AF-A0A226GZJ1-F1
#
_entry.id   AF-A0A226GZJ1-F1
#
_cell.length_a   1.000
_cell.length_b   1.000
_cell.length_c   1.000
_cell.angle_alpha   90.00
_cell.angle_beta   90.00
_cell.angle_gamma   90.00
#
_symmetry.space_group_name_H-M   'P 1'
#
loop_
_entity.id
_entity.type
_entity.pdbx_description
1 polymer ?
#
loop_
_entity_poly.entity_id
_entity_poly.type
_entity_poly.pdbx_seq_one_letter_code
_entity_poly.pdbx_strand_id
1 'polypeptide(L)'
;MKRKITSYYLLVVIASSLLVSCSNDEEVTPVNSEIPKEKKFENVVLEKTTLRELGFNSIEEFLASEMVKEKLSVTPTASQKKSTTGKSAGFYVPGEPTFGADAGSNSGSNSGSGENFKQRELMTSAQVEQLHLGHSKIKELYKLNGNTPDGVTINKFTTRGAFSEYNLSDEYGWYTYVQAGSPKVTELDRLKEDDYHVYKFQVYNYSSVDDSAWRTFGYSKGTTISTSISFSTGLNVKGTLGVEGVASASVERTFQLTLGAEYSQSTIVNHEERYVATLPAHSKRTIYVIQRKIKSQFEYKVPVVIDGLVGVNFAKKVNGHYFWSLPASWLMQGKDMAELGDIFVNEYFDITIYGGPDEKITDPLPFDK
;
A
#
# COMPACT_ATOMS: atom_id res chain seq x y z
N MET A 1 -16.79 -20.80 -31.97
CA MET A 1 -16.84 -19.35 -31.67
C MET A 1 -16.37 -19.14 -30.23
N LYS A 2 -15.17 -18.61 -30.03
CA LYS A 2 -14.61 -18.28 -28.70
C LYS A 2 -14.77 -16.79 -28.47
N ARG A 3 -15.52 -16.38 -27.44
CA ARG A 3 -15.55 -14.98 -26.96
C ARG A 3 -14.62 -14.87 -25.76
N LYS A 4 -13.59 -14.03 -25.88
CA LYS A 4 -12.77 -13.54 -24.76
C LYS A 4 -13.49 -12.34 -24.15
N ILE A 5 -13.74 -12.38 -22.85
CA ILE A 5 -14.16 -11.22 -22.06
C ILE A 5 -12.88 -10.66 -21.44
N THR A 6 -12.40 -9.55 -22.00
CA THR A 6 -11.27 -8.80 -21.45
C THR A 6 -11.81 -7.84 -20.39
N SER A 7 -11.40 -8.06 -19.14
CA SER A 7 -11.85 -7.31 -17.97
C SER A 7 -11.29 -5.89 -17.96
N TYR A 8 -12.16 -4.91 -17.76
CA TYR A 8 -11.93 -3.46 -17.91
C TYR A 8 -11.57 -2.75 -16.59
N TYR A 9 -11.01 -3.45 -15.60
CA TYR A 9 -10.88 -2.91 -14.22
C TYR A 9 -9.51 -2.33 -13.83
N LEU A 10 -8.53 -2.25 -14.74
CA LEU A 10 -7.16 -1.81 -14.41
C LEU A 10 -6.83 -0.35 -14.80
N LEU A 11 -7.82 0.54 -14.95
CA LEU A 11 -7.60 1.90 -15.47
C LEU A 11 -7.99 3.05 -14.55
N VAL A 12 -8.44 2.79 -13.32
CA VAL A 12 -9.00 3.85 -12.44
C VAL A 12 -8.07 4.29 -11.29
N VAL A 13 -6.92 3.66 -11.06
CA VAL A 13 -6.08 3.96 -9.87
C VAL A 13 -4.95 4.98 -10.13
N ILE A 14 -4.69 5.43 -11.37
CA ILE A 14 -3.54 6.32 -11.67
C ILE A 14 -3.93 7.82 -11.74
N ALA A 15 -5.20 8.19 -11.54
CA ALA A 15 -5.66 9.57 -11.74
C ALA A 15 -5.65 10.50 -10.49
N SER A 16 -4.92 10.20 -9.41
CA SER A 16 -5.03 10.93 -8.13
C SER A 16 -3.81 11.74 -7.68
N SER A 17 -2.89 12.14 -8.58
CA SER A 17 -1.66 12.84 -8.18
C SER A 17 -1.36 14.12 -8.97
N LEU A 18 -2.39 14.89 -9.33
CA LEU A 18 -2.26 16.27 -9.83
C LEU A 18 -3.37 17.13 -9.21
N LEU A 19 -3.21 17.48 -7.93
CA LEU A 19 -3.97 18.59 -7.34
C LEU A 19 -3.09 19.84 -7.43
N VAL A 20 -3.28 20.59 -8.52
CA VAL A 20 -2.86 21.99 -8.61
C VAL A 20 -3.88 22.79 -7.80
N SER A 21 -3.41 23.40 -6.70
CA SER A 21 -4.20 24.33 -5.92
C SER A 21 -4.38 25.62 -6.72
N CYS A 22 -5.57 25.83 -7.28
CA CYS A 22 -6.01 27.14 -7.75
C CYS A 22 -6.78 27.80 -6.61
N SER A 23 -6.22 28.85 -5.98
CA SER A 23 -7.01 29.81 -5.22
C SER A 23 -7.17 31.06 -6.09
N ASN A 24 -8.40 31.32 -6.53
CA ASN A 24 -8.84 32.65 -6.93
C ASN A 24 -10.12 32.92 -6.15
N ASP A 25 -10.15 34.03 -5.42
CA ASP A 25 -11.23 35.01 -5.46
C ASP A 25 -10.89 36.13 -4.48
N GLU A 26 -10.47 37.29 -5.02
CA GLU A 26 -10.61 38.57 -4.33
C GLU A 26 -10.96 39.65 -5.37
N GLU A 27 -12.11 40.29 -5.15
CA GLU A 27 -12.67 41.37 -5.96
C GLU A 27 -11.73 42.59 -6.00
N VAL A 28 -11.51 43.11 -7.21
CA VAL A 28 -10.72 44.31 -7.46
C VAL A 28 -11.64 45.54 -7.41
N THR A 29 -11.34 46.49 -6.51
CA THR A 29 -11.73 47.90 -6.69
C THR A 29 -10.62 48.63 -7.46
N PRO A 30 -10.93 49.60 -8.34
CA PRO A 30 -9.94 50.20 -9.21
C PRO A 30 -9.30 51.41 -8.53
N VAL A 31 -8.01 51.32 -8.22
CA VAL A 31 -7.20 52.52 -7.90
C VAL A 31 -5.86 52.44 -8.64
N ASN A 32 -5.64 53.47 -9.46
CA ASN A 32 -4.36 53.87 -10.04
C ASN A 32 -3.20 53.57 -9.09
N SER A 33 -2.34 52.62 -9.45
CA SER A 33 -1.00 52.52 -8.91
C SER A 33 -0.11 51.78 -9.90
N GLU A 34 1.12 52.28 -10.00
CA GLU A 34 2.19 51.83 -10.87
C GLU A 34 2.34 50.31 -10.85
N ILE A 35 2.50 49.71 -12.04
CA ILE A 35 2.70 48.28 -12.20
C ILE A 35 3.98 47.88 -11.45
N PRO A 36 3.91 47.09 -10.36
CA PRO A 36 5.11 46.61 -9.70
C PRO A 36 5.86 45.68 -10.66
N LYS A 37 7.19 45.82 -10.74
CA LYS A 37 8.11 44.94 -11.49
C LYS A 37 8.12 43.48 -11.01
N GLU A 38 7.25 43.11 -10.08
CA GLU A 38 7.08 41.76 -9.54
C GLU A 38 5.83 41.10 -10.12
N LYS A 39 5.86 40.75 -11.42
CA LYS A 39 5.02 39.67 -11.93
C LYS A 39 5.55 39.19 -13.27
N LYS A 40 6.20 38.03 -13.26
CA LYS A 40 6.01 36.92 -14.22
C LYS A 40 7.11 35.89 -13.99
N PHE A 41 6.86 34.95 -13.09
CA PHE A 41 7.43 33.63 -13.24
C PHE A 41 6.26 32.66 -13.21
N GLU A 42 5.88 32.19 -14.40
CA GLU A 42 4.95 31.09 -14.58
C GLU A 42 5.39 29.90 -13.73
N ASN A 43 4.40 29.24 -13.13
CA ASN A 43 4.50 27.85 -12.69
C ASN A 43 4.92 27.00 -13.90
N VAL A 44 6.21 26.82 -14.11
CA VAL A 44 6.70 25.95 -15.18
C VAL A 44 6.48 24.51 -14.75
N VAL A 45 5.78 23.79 -15.60
CA VAL A 45 5.62 22.35 -15.52
C VAL A 45 7.03 21.74 -15.59
N LEU A 46 7.46 21.11 -14.51
CA LEU A 46 8.71 20.36 -14.50
C LEU A 46 8.59 19.23 -15.52
N GLU A 47 9.43 19.24 -16.53
CA GLU A 47 9.53 18.11 -17.45
C GLU A 47 10.20 16.96 -16.71
N LYS A 48 9.39 15.96 -16.35
CA LYS A 48 9.89 14.68 -15.83
C LYS A 48 10.47 13.88 -16.99
N THR A 49 11.71 13.45 -16.85
CA THR A 49 12.40 12.57 -17.80
C THR A 49 13.16 11.46 -17.06
N THR A 50 13.54 10.42 -17.79
CA THR A 50 14.38 9.33 -17.29
C THR A 50 15.82 9.48 -17.77
N LEU A 51 16.78 8.85 -17.07
CA LEU A 51 18.18 8.82 -17.52
C LEU A 51 18.32 8.27 -18.95
N ARG A 52 17.53 7.23 -19.29
CA ARG A 52 17.54 6.61 -20.61
C ARG A 52 17.02 7.54 -21.71
N GLU A 53 15.99 8.33 -21.43
CA GLU A 53 15.49 9.34 -22.37
C GLU A 53 16.50 10.46 -22.63
N LEU A 54 17.34 10.75 -21.63
CA LEU A 54 18.48 11.67 -21.77
C LEU A 54 19.68 11.01 -22.47
N GLY A 55 19.61 9.71 -22.80
CA GLY A 55 20.66 8.97 -23.50
C GLY A 55 21.71 8.33 -22.60
N PHE A 56 21.48 8.26 -21.28
CA PHE A 56 22.43 7.71 -20.31
C PHE A 56 21.96 6.36 -19.76
N ASN A 57 22.91 5.44 -19.55
CA ASN A 57 22.64 4.12 -19.00
C ASN A 57 22.76 4.06 -17.47
N SER A 58 23.50 5.00 -16.87
CA SER A 58 23.66 5.10 -15.42
C SER A 58 23.73 6.56 -14.94
N ILE A 59 23.55 6.75 -13.64
CA ILE A 59 23.68 8.06 -13.02
C ILE A 59 25.13 8.55 -13.07
N GLU A 60 26.12 7.67 -12.95
CA GLU A 60 27.54 8.00 -13.05
C GLU A 60 27.89 8.53 -14.43
N GLU A 61 27.34 7.92 -15.49
CA GLU A 61 27.52 8.39 -16.88
C GLU A 61 26.92 9.79 -17.07
N PHE A 62 25.72 10.02 -16.54
CA PHE A 62 25.07 11.33 -16.58
C PHE A 62 25.88 12.39 -15.82
N LEU A 63 26.35 12.06 -14.61
CA LEU A 63 27.12 12.99 -13.77
C LEU A 63 28.52 13.29 -14.32
N ALA A 64 29.09 12.38 -15.14
CA ALA A 64 30.36 12.59 -15.84
C ALA A 64 30.19 13.31 -17.20
N SER A 65 28.96 13.56 -17.64
CA SER A 65 28.67 14.19 -18.93
C SER A 65 28.86 15.72 -18.89
N GLU A 66 29.01 16.32 -20.07
CA GLU A 66 29.08 17.79 -20.21
C GLU A 66 27.76 18.50 -19.85
N MET A 67 26.65 17.75 -19.69
CA MET A 67 25.37 18.30 -19.27
C MET A 67 25.38 18.74 -17.81
N VAL A 68 26.28 18.21 -16.99
CA VAL A 68 26.42 18.51 -15.57
C VAL A 68 27.76 19.17 -15.32
N LYS A 69 27.73 20.43 -14.85
CA LYS A 69 28.95 21.18 -14.55
C LYS A 69 29.25 21.20 -13.06
N GLU A 70 28.22 21.38 -12.24
CA GLU A 70 28.39 21.53 -10.80
C GLU A 70 27.21 20.98 -10.01
N LYS A 71 27.50 20.49 -8.81
CA LYS A 71 26.49 20.16 -7.80
C LYS A 71 26.07 21.45 -7.10
N LEU A 72 24.78 21.69 -7.01
CA LEU A 72 24.20 22.90 -6.46
C LEU A 72 23.69 22.67 -5.03
N SER A 73 23.88 23.66 -4.17
CA SER A 73 23.25 23.72 -2.85
C SER A 73 21.94 24.51 -2.95
N VAL A 74 20.92 24.06 -2.22
CA VAL A 74 19.61 24.69 -2.16
C VAL A 74 19.27 25.03 -0.72
N THR A 75 18.54 26.13 -0.56
CA THR A 75 18.03 26.54 0.75
C THR A 75 16.60 26.02 0.90
N PRO A 76 16.30 25.24 1.95
CA PRO A 76 14.94 24.81 2.22
C PRO A 76 14.03 26.03 2.41
N THR A 77 12.89 26.03 1.73
CA THR A 77 11.81 26.97 2.05
C THR A 77 11.06 26.37 3.24
N ALA A 78 10.64 27.18 4.22
CA ALA A 78 10.12 26.72 5.52
C ALA A 78 8.80 25.89 5.47
N SER A 79 8.33 25.47 4.29
CA SER A 79 7.07 24.75 4.08
C SER A 79 7.31 23.25 3.95
N GLN A 80 7.02 22.48 5.00
CA GLN A 80 6.89 21.03 4.93
C GLN A 80 5.45 20.64 5.24
N LYS A 81 4.81 19.88 4.35
CA LYS A 81 3.49 19.29 4.60
C LYS A 81 3.60 17.78 4.56
N LYS A 82 3.39 17.14 5.70
CA LYS A 82 3.34 15.68 5.83
C LYS A 82 1.92 15.21 5.57
N SER A 83 1.76 14.25 4.65
CA SER A 83 0.52 13.53 4.42
C SER A 83 0.73 12.04 4.71
N THR A 84 -0.15 11.49 5.53
CA THR A 84 -0.29 10.04 5.70
C THR A 84 -1.66 9.65 5.18
N THR A 85 -1.72 8.75 4.20
CA THR A 85 -2.98 8.23 3.68
C THR A 85 -2.90 6.71 3.65
N GLY A 86 -3.87 6.05 4.25
CA GLY A 86 -4.09 4.61 4.14
C GLY A 86 -5.48 4.38 3.54
N LYS A 87 -5.56 3.56 2.49
CA LYS A 87 -6.84 3.09 1.96
C LYS A 87 -6.80 1.57 1.93
N SER A 88 -7.76 0.96 2.59
CA SER A 88 -8.11 -0.45 2.40
C SER A 88 -9.27 -0.52 1.42
N ALA A 89 -9.12 -1.29 0.34
CA ALA A 89 -10.26 -1.66 -0.49
C ALA A 89 -10.87 -2.92 0.12
N GLY A 90 -11.72 -2.73 1.13
CA GLY A 90 -12.43 -3.84 1.75
C GLY A 90 -13.62 -4.28 0.88
N PHE A 91 -13.78 -5.60 0.70
CA PHE A 91 -15.13 -6.14 0.49
C PHE A 91 -15.93 -5.87 1.77
N TYR A 92 -17.16 -5.36 1.61
CA TYR A 92 -18.06 -5.10 2.73
C TYR A 92 -18.31 -6.39 3.51
N VAL A 93 -17.81 -6.45 4.74
CA VAL A 93 -18.19 -7.45 5.74
C VAL A 93 -19.25 -6.77 6.62
N PRO A 94 -20.49 -7.30 6.71
CA PRO A 94 -21.48 -6.78 7.64
C PRO A 94 -20.91 -6.72 9.05
N GLY A 95 -21.15 -5.62 9.77
CA GLY A 95 -20.66 -5.44 11.13
C GLY A 95 -21.11 -6.57 12.04
N GLU A 96 -20.18 -7.09 12.85
CA GLU A 96 -20.51 -8.06 13.90
C GLU A 96 -21.48 -7.45 14.92
N PRO A 97 -22.39 -8.24 15.49
CA PRO A 97 -23.13 -7.83 16.68
C PRO A 97 -22.14 -7.62 17.83
N THR A 98 -22.15 -6.41 18.41
CA THR A 98 -21.41 -6.09 19.63
C THR A 98 -21.96 -6.90 20.80
N PHE A 99 -21.20 -7.88 21.27
CA PHE A 99 -21.44 -8.48 22.58
C PHE A 99 -20.72 -7.64 23.64
N GLY A 100 -21.48 -7.17 24.65
CA GLY A 100 -20.96 -6.37 25.74
C GLY A 100 -19.85 -7.09 26.50
N ALA A 101 -18.68 -6.47 26.59
CA ALA A 101 -17.61 -6.91 27.47
C ALA A 101 -17.94 -6.45 28.89
N ASP A 102 -18.26 -7.40 29.77
CA ASP A 102 -18.25 -7.15 31.21
C ASP A 102 -16.81 -7.07 31.73
N ALA A 103 -16.66 -6.18 32.70
CA ALA A 103 -15.40 -5.63 33.19
C ALA A 103 -14.46 -6.63 33.88
N GLY A 104 -13.15 -6.43 33.69
CA GLY A 104 -12.10 -7.13 34.42
C GLY A 104 -10.70 -6.60 34.10
N SER A 105 -10.39 -5.43 34.65
CA SER A 105 -9.05 -4.83 34.63
C SER A 105 -8.02 -5.73 35.32
N ASN A 106 -6.88 -6.00 34.66
CA ASN A 106 -5.60 -5.97 35.38
C ASN A 106 -4.42 -5.60 34.46
N SER A 107 -3.72 -4.54 34.87
CA SER A 107 -2.54 -3.97 34.24
C SER A 107 -1.28 -4.68 34.74
N GLY A 108 -0.52 -5.28 33.83
CA GLY A 108 0.84 -5.76 34.07
C GLY A 108 1.71 -5.47 32.85
N SER A 109 2.54 -4.44 32.93
CA SER A 109 3.53 -4.11 31.92
C SER A 109 4.64 -5.17 31.92
N ASN A 110 4.79 -5.89 30.82
CA ASN A 110 5.96 -6.71 30.57
C ASN A 110 6.57 -6.32 29.22
N SER A 111 7.75 -5.71 29.27
CA SER A 111 8.58 -5.41 28.12
C SER A 111 9.33 -6.69 27.70
N GLY A 112 8.68 -7.48 26.86
CA GLY A 112 9.33 -8.52 26.06
C GLY A 112 8.89 -8.32 24.62
N SER A 113 9.83 -8.41 23.68
CA SER A 113 9.61 -8.47 22.23
C SER A 113 8.54 -9.51 21.92
N GLY A 114 7.28 -9.07 21.87
CA GLY A 114 6.13 -9.95 21.91
C GLY A 114 5.83 -10.50 20.54
N GLU A 115 6.04 -11.81 20.38
CA GLU A 115 5.28 -12.64 19.44
C GLU A 115 3.79 -12.63 19.83
N ASN A 116 3.10 -11.50 19.70
CA ASN A 116 1.66 -11.38 19.94
C ASN A 116 0.90 -11.59 18.62
N PHE A 117 1.00 -12.79 18.07
CA PHE A 117 0.16 -13.26 16.96
C PHE A 117 -0.72 -14.42 17.41
N LYS A 118 -1.87 -14.09 18.03
CA LYS A 118 -3.00 -15.01 18.24
C LYS A 118 -4.32 -14.25 18.23
N GLN A 119 -4.69 -13.62 17.11
CA GLN A 119 -6.11 -13.33 16.89
C GLN A 119 -6.77 -14.64 16.48
N ARG A 120 -7.15 -15.41 17.50
CA ARG A 120 -7.99 -16.60 17.38
C ARG A 120 -9.43 -16.12 17.52
N GLU A 121 -10.19 -16.19 16.43
CA GLU A 121 -11.58 -15.72 16.37
C GLU A 121 -12.53 -16.90 16.15
N LEU A 122 -13.78 -16.77 16.62
CA LEU A 122 -14.80 -17.76 16.33
C LEU A 122 -15.09 -17.76 14.84
N MET A 123 -15.06 -18.94 14.23
CA MET A 123 -15.37 -19.08 12.82
C MET A 123 -16.84 -18.71 12.55
N THR A 124 -17.05 -17.75 11.64
CA THR A 124 -18.38 -17.26 11.27
C THR A 124 -19.00 -18.10 10.15
N SER A 125 -20.32 -18.00 9.97
CA SER A 125 -21.00 -18.68 8.86
C SER A 125 -20.48 -18.22 7.49
N ALA A 126 -20.16 -16.93 7.35
CA ALA A 126 -19.57 -16.39 6.12
C ALA A 126 -18.21 -17.03 5.79
N GLN A 127 -17.35 -17.22 6.81
CA GLN A 127 -16.07 -17.91 6.65
C GLN A 127 -16.26 -19.39 6.26
N VAL A 128 -17.29 -20.07 6.77
CA VAL A 128 -17.59 -21.46 6.35
C VAL A 128 -18.02 -21.50 4.89
N GLU A 129 -18.83 -20.55 4.45
CA GLU A 129 -19.28 -20.44 3.05
C GLU A 129 -18.13 -20.12 2.08
N GLN A 130 -17.18 -19.28 2.51
CA GLN A 130 -15.96 -18.96 1.79
C GLN A 130 -15.06 -20.17 1.51
N LEU A 131 -15.18 -21.26 2.28
CA LEU A 131 -14.46 -22.51 1.99
C LEU A 131 -14.99 -23.23 0.74
N HIS A 132 -16.16 -22.84 0.20
CA HIS A 132 -16.75 -23.43 -1.00
C HIS A 132 -16.92 -24.97 -0.95
N LEU A 133 -17.05 -25.55 0.25
CA LEU A 133 -17.27 -26.98 0.42
C LEU A 133 -18.75 -27.34 0.16
N GLY A 134 -19.69 -26.47 0.50
CA GLY A 134 -21.12 -26.75 0.41
C GLY A 134 -21.58 -27.82 1.42
N HIS A 135 -22.89 -27.92 1.66
CA HIS A 135 -23.43 -28.74 2.77
C HIS A 135 -23.09 -30.23 2.63
N SER A 136 -23.20 -30.79 1.42
CA SER A 136 -22.94 -32.21 1.20
C SER A 136 -21.48 -32.60 1.44
N LYS A 137 -20.52 -31.77 1.01
CA LYS A 137 -19.10 -32.04 1.23
C LYS A 137 -18.72 -31.91 2.69
N ILE A 138 -19.27 -30.92 3.40
CA ILE A 138 -19.06 -30.76 4.84
C ILE A 138 -19.51 -32.04 5.56
N LYS A 139 -20.70 -32.56 5.26
CA LYS A 139 -21.17 -33.83 5.85
C LYS A 139 -20.30 -35.03 5.49
N GLU A 140 -19.74 -35.06 4.28
CA GLU A 140 -18.81 -36.10 3.87
C GLU A 140 -17.50 -36.07 4.64
N LEU A 141 -16.92 -34.88 4.87
CA LEU A 141 -15.68 -34.70 5.65
C LEU A 141 -15.85 -35.22 7.09
N TYR A 142 -17.05 -35.12 7.65
CA TYR A 142 -17.35 -35.52 9.03
C TYR A 142 -18.05 -36.88 9.15
N LYS A 143 -17.82 -37.79 8.20
CA LYS A 143 -18.24 -39.19 8.34
C LYS A 143 -17.54 -39.85 9.51
N LEU A 144 -18.30 -40.57 10.34
CA LEU A 144 -17.76 -41.34 11.45
C LEU A 144 -18.07 -42.83 11.24
N ASN A 145 -17.03 -43.66 11.15
CA ASN A 145 -17.15 -45.10 10.90
C ASN A 145 -18.02 -45.43 9.68
N GLY A 146 -17.86 -44.68 8.59
CA GLY A 146 -18.63 -44.83 7.35
C GLY A 146 -20.07 -44.29 7.40
N ASN A 147 -20.55 -43.82 8.57
CA ASN A 147 -21.87 -43.21 8.69
C ASN A 147 -21.76 -41.71 8.37
N THR A 148 -22.62 -41.22 7.49
CA THR A 148 -22.76 -39.78 7.20
C THR A 148 -23.66 -39.16 8.27
N PRO A 149 -23.27 -38.02 8.87
CA PRO A 149 -24.16 -37.29 9.77
C PRO A 149 -25.37 -36.75 9.02
N ASP A 150 -26.50 -36.60 9.72
CA ASP A 150 -27.67 -35.92 9.17
C ASP A 150 -27.35 -34.43 8.99
N GLY A 151 -26.68 -33.86 9.99
CA GLY A 151 -26.22 -32.48 9.97
C GLY A 151 -24.97 -32.23 10.80
N VAL A 152 -24.39 -31.08 10.51
CA VAL A 152 -23.15 -30.54 11.05
C VAL A 152 -23.42 -29.12 11.52
N THR A 153 -22.89 -28.78 12.70
CA THR A 153 -22.98 -27.48 13.36
C THR A 153 -21.56 -26.95 13.58
N ILE A 154 -21.26 -25.77 13.04
CA ILE A 154 -19.98 -25.06 13.17
C ILE A 154 -20.30 -23.68 13.75
N ASN A 155 -20.18 -23.52 15.07
CA ASN A 155 -20.66 -22.31 15.77
C ASN A 155 -22.11 -22.02 15.36
N LYS A 156 -22.37 -20.87 14.71
CA LYS A 156 -23.71 -20.46 14.24
C LYS A 156 -24.09 -21.02 12.86
N PHE A 157 -23.16 -21.60 12.11
CA PHE A 157 -23.44 -22.24 10.84
C PHE A 157 -24.02 -23.64 11.05
N THR A 158 -25.04 -24.00 10.28
CA THR A 158 -25.64 -25.33 10.30
C THR A 158 -25.93 -25.84 8.90
N THR A 159 -25.60 -27.10 8.63
CA THR A 159 -26.01 -27.76 7.37
C THR A 159 -27.46 -28.24 7.45
N ARG A 160 -28.05 -28.58 6.29
CA ARG A 160 -29.37 -29.24 6.24
C ARG A 160 -29.34 -30.57 6.98
N GLY A 161 -30.25 -30.72 7.95
CA GLY A 161 -30.37 -31.89 8.83
C GLY A 161 -29.68 -31.72 10.19
N ALA A 162 -29.11 -30.53 10.45
CA ALA A 162 -28.56 -30.21 11.77
C ALA A 162 -29.65 -30.26 12.83
N PHE A 163 -29.26 -30.68 14.02
CA PHE A 163 -30.14 -30.72 15.18
C PHE A 163 -30.70 -29.31 15.48
N SER A 164 -32.02 -29.21 15.66
CA SER A 164 -32.73 -27.92 15.65
C SER A 164 -33.25 -27.48 17.02
N GLU A 165 -33.30 -28.35 18.03
CA GLU A 165 -33.82 -27.95 19.35
C GLU A 165 -32.87 -26.97 20.05
N TYR A 166 -31.57 -27.10 19.81
CA TYR A 166 -30.55 -26.15 20.27
C TYR A 166 -29.29 -26.25 19.40
N ASN A 167 -28.42 -25.24 19.53
CA ASN A 167 -27.13 -25.22 18.85
C ASN A 167 -26.12 -26.12 19.59
N LEU A 168 -25.63 -27.17 18.91
CA LEU A 168 -24.67 -28.11 19.51
C LEU A 168 -23.37 -27.44 19.99
N SER A 169 -22.91 -26.39 19.31
CA SER A 169 -21.68 -25.68 19.70
C SER A 169 -21.88 -24.91 21.01
N ASP A 170 -23.03 -24.24 21.15
CA ASP A 170 -23.36 -23.45 22.34
C ASP A 170 -23.62 -24.37 23.56
N GLU A 171 -24.38 -25.45 23.36
CA GLU A 171 -24.77 -26.39 24.44
C GLU A 171 -23.56 -27.15 25.01
N TYR A 172 -22.67 -27.64 24.14
CA TYR A 172 -21.56 -28.50 24.54
C TYR A 172 -20.20 -27.79 24.57
N GLY A 173 -20.15 -26.49 24.25
CA GLY A 173 -18.91 -25.72 24.17
C GLY A 173 -17.99 -26.15 23.01
N TRP A 174 -18.53 -26.77 21.97
CA TRP A 174 -17.78 -27.27 20.81
C TRP A 174 -17.58 -26.15 19.78
N TYR A 175 -16.71 -25.21 20.12
CA TYR A 175 -16.44 -24.06 19.27
C TYR A 175 -15.34 -24.35 18.24
N THR A 176 -15.53 -23.81 17.04
CA THR A 176 -14.54 -23.79 15.96
C THR A 176 -13.92 -22.40 15.86
N TYR A 177 -12.61 -22.34 15.64
CA TYR A 177 -11.88 -21.09 15.54
C TYR A 177 -11.05 -21.05 14.27
N VAL A 178 -10.81 -19.84 13.79
CA VAL A 178 -9.85 -19.55 12.73
C VAL A 178 -8.77 -18.63 13.31
N GLN A 179 -7.52 -18.85 12.89
CA GLN A 179 -6.39 -18.03 13.27
C GLN A 179 -5.42 -17.89 12.11
N ALA A 180 -4.93 -16.68 11.91
CA ALA A 180 -3.75 -16.43 11.09
C ALA A 180 -2.50 -16.65 11.95
N GLY A 181 -1.56 -17.46 11.46
CA GLY A 181 -0.26 -17.62 12.08
C GLY A 181 0.71 -16.52 11.62
N SER A 182 1.94 -16.58 12.14
CA SER A 182 2.93 -15.56 11.86
C SER A 182 3.29 -15.50 10.38
N PRO A 183 3.28 -14.32 9.76
CA PRO A 183 3.72 -14.16 8.38
C PRO A 183 5.18 -14.53 8.21
N LYS A 184 5.49 -15.05 7.04
CA LYS A 184 6.85 -15.13 6.53
C LYS A 184 6.96 -14.21 5.33
N VAL A 185 7.89 -13.27 5.38
CA VAL A 185 8.19 -12.38 4.26
C VAL A 185 9.58 -12.71 3.72
N THR A 186 9.68 -12.85 2.41
CA THR A 186 10.92 -13.15 1.72
C THR A 186 11.20 -12.04 0.72
N GLU A 187 12.36 -11.41 0.81
CA GLU A 187 12.81 -10.42 -0.17
C GLU A 187 13.09 -11.12 -1.50
N LEU A 188 12.57 -10.54 -2.58
CA LEU A 188 12.88 -10.99 -3.93
C LEU A 188 14.04 -10.12 -4.44
N ASP A 189 15.27 -10.42 -4.00
CA ASP A 189 16.50 -9.64 -4.27
C ASP A 189 16.69 -9.22 -5.74
N ARG A 190 16.15 -9.99 -6.68
CA ARG A 190 16.23 -9.74 -8.13
C ARG A 190 15.33 -8.59 -8.62
N LEU A 191 14.50 -8.02 -7.74
CA LEU A 191 13.51 -7.00 -8.07
C LEU A 191 13.76 -5.68 -7.32
N LYS A 192 14.92 -5.53 -6.69
CA LYS A 192 15.38 -4.24 -6.19
C LYS A 192 15.91 -3.40 -7.34
N GLU A 193 15.13 -2.43 -7.77
CA GLU A 193 15.49 -1.50 -8.85
C GLU A 193 15.83 -0.13 -8.26
N ASP A 194 17.09 0.28 -8.43
CA ASP A 194 17.49 1.68 -8.28
C ASP A 194 17.07 2.44 -9.53
N ASP A 195 16.11 3.34 -9.36
CA ASP A 195 15.56 4.19 -10.41
C ASP A 195 15.87 5.65 -10.07
N TYR A 196 15.97 6.48 -11.11
CA TYR A 196 16.25 7.90 -10.97
C TYR A 196 15.26 8.70 -11.79
N HIS A 197 14.46 9.52 -11.10
CA HIS A 197 13.67 10.54 -11.76
C HIS A 197 14.53 11.79 -11.93
N VAL A 198 14.66 12.26 -13.16
CA VAL A 198 15.32 13.52 -13.47
C VAL A 198 14.26 14.52 -13.86
N TYR A 199 14.20 15.64 -13.14
CA TYR A 199 13.39 16.79 -13.51
C TYR A 199 14.32 17.86 -14.05
N LYS A 200 13.94 18.50 -15.15
CA LYS A 200 14.74 19.60 -15.73
C LYS A 200 13.92 20.87 -15.81
N PHE A 201 14.57 22.00 -15.57
CA PHE A 201 14.01 23.32 -15.82
C PHE A 201 15.10 24.31 -16.19
N GLN A 202 14.72 25.40 -16.86
CA GLN A 202 15.66 26.44 -17.27
C GLN A 202 15.43 27.73 -16.50
N VAL A 203 16.52 28.36 -16.09
CA VAL A 203 16.56 29.74 -15.57
C VAL A 203 17.20 30.64 -16.60
N TYR A 204 16.74 31.89 -16.67
CA TYR A 204 17.11 32.83 -17.72
C TYR A 204 17.49 34.16 -17.10
N ASN A 205 18.53 34.79 -17.64
CA ASN A 205 18.85 36.19 -17.44
C ASN A 205 18.83 36.90 -18.80
N TYR A 206 17.77 37.65 -19.04
CA TYR A 206 17.61 38.46 -20.26
C TYR A 206 18.21 39.86 -20.13
N SER A 207 18.75 40.22 -18.97
CA SER A 207 19.33 41.54 -18.75
C SER A 207 20.72 41.64 -19.39
N SER A 208 21.18 42.89 -19.55
CA SER A 208 22.49 43.22 -20.11
C SER A 208 23.62 43.15 -19.08
N VAL A 209 23.33 42.72 -17.84
CA VAL A 209 24.29 42.57 -16.75
C VAL A 209 24.11 41.20 -16.10
N ASP A 210 25.06 40.79 -15.28
CA ASP A 210 24.91 39.57 -14.49
C ASP A 210 23.82 39.79 -13.43
N ASP A 211 22.84 38.90 -13.36
CA ASP A 211 21.67 39.04 -12.48
C ASP A 211 21.32 37.71 -11.80
N SER A 212 20.67 37.82 -10.63
CA SER A 212 20.22 36.69 -9.84
C SER A 212 18.90 36.14 -10.39
N ALA A 213 18.97 34.96 -10.98
CA ALA A 213 17.79 34.18 -11.34
C ALA A 213 17.47 33.20 -10.21
N TRP A 214 16.19 33.07 -9.88
CA TRP A 214 15.73 32.11 -8.89
C TRP A 214 14.51 31.34 -9.37
N ARG A 215 14.36 30.12 -8.86
CA ARG A 215 13.17 29.31 -9.10
C ARG A 215 12.85 28.45 -7.90
N THR A 216 11.57 28.37 -7.58
CA THR A 216 11.05 27.45 -6.57
C THR A 216 10.53 26.19 -7.25
N PHE A 217 10.75 25.04 -6.64
CA PHE A 217 10.19 23.77 -7.09
C PHE A 217 9.82 22.89 -5.89
N GLY A 218 8.83 22.02 -6.08
CA GLY A 218 8.37 21.09 -5.06
C GLY A 218 8.75 19.65 -5.39
N TYR A 219 9.01 18.85 -4.36
CA TYR A 219 9.21 17.40 -4.50
C TYR A 219 8.62 16.63 -3.32
N SER A 220 8.38 15.34 -3.53
CA SER A 220 7.80 14.44 -2.54
C SER A 220 8.83 13.42 -2.10
N LYS A 221 9.02 13.29 -0.78
CA LYS A 221 9.84 12.26 -0.14
C LYS A 221 8.96 11.32 0.66
N GLY A 222 9.34 10.05 0.76
CA GLY A 222 8.71 9.11 1.67
C GLY A 222 8.50 7.74 1.05
N THR A 223 7.52 7.00 1.57
CA THR A 223 7.35 5.58 1.25
C THR A 223 5.91 5.29 0.87
N THR A 224 5.73 4.52 -0.19
CA THR A 224 4.45 3.91 -0.54
C THR A 224 4.60 2.40 -0.49
N ILE A 225 3.75 1.77 0.29
CA ILE A 225 3.66 0.31 0.44
C ILE A 225 2.30 -0.10 -0.11
N SER A 226 2.28 -1.08 -0.99
CA SER A 226 1.07 -1.71 -1.48
C SER A 226 1.19 -3.22 -1.43
N THR A 227 0.08 -3.91 -1.25
CA THR A 227 0.02 -5.37 -1.20
C THR A 227 -0.95 -5.87 -2.25
N SER A 228 -0.62 -7.03 -2.81
CA SER A 228 -1.50 -7.79 -3.69
C SER A 228 -1.61 -9.22 -3.19
N ILE A 229 -2.69 -9.91 -3.57
CA ILE A 229 -2.95 -11.29 -3.17
C ILE A 229 -2.83 -12.18 -4.40
N SER A 230 -1.93 -13.16 -4.35
CA SER A 230 -1.73 -14.13 -5.43
C SER A 230 -2.52 -15.41 -5.19
N PHE A 231 -2.68 -15.81 -3.92
CA PHE A 231 -3.49 -16.95 -3.52
C PHE A 231 -4.11 -16.67 -2.16
N SER A 232 -5.45 -16.72 -2.06
CA SER A 232 -6.14 -16.63 -0.78
C SER A 232 -6.72 -17.98 -0.40
N THR A 233 -6.73 -18.27 0.91
CA THR A 233 -7.50 -19.40 1.47
C THR A 233 -9.02 -19.19 1.34
N GLY A 234 -9.44 -17.98 0.92
CA GLY A 234 -10.83 -17.54 0.83
C GLY A 234 -11.36 -17.00 2.16
N LEU A 235 -10.63 -17.23 3.27
CA LEU A 235 -11.02 -16.82 4.60
C LEU A 235 -10.55 -15.39 4.89
N ASN A 236 -11.50 -14.52 5.21
CA ASN A 236 -11.17 -13.20 5.74
C ASN A 236 -10.80 -13.33 7.22
N VAL A 237 -9.54 -13.13 7.55
CA VAL A 237 -9.05 -13.05 8.94
C VAL A 237 -8.34 -11.71 9.11
N LYS A 238 -8.64 -11.01 10.20
CA LYS A 238 -7.95 -9.75 10.51
C LYS A 238 -6.55 -10.08 11.03
N GLY A 239 -5.54 -9.47 10.41
CA GLY A 239 -4.14 -9.64 10.78
C GLY A 239 -3.42 -8.30 10.87
N THR A 240 -2.24 -8.31 11.47
CA THR A 240 -1.29 -7.21 11.34
C THR A 240 0.02 -7.81 10.85
N LEU A 241 0.64 -7.23 9.84
CA LEU A 241 1.90 -7.70 9.30
C LEU A 241 2.98 -6.67 9.63
N GLY A 242 3.80 -7.00 10.63
CA GLY A 242 5.08 -6.32 10.78
C GLY A 242 5.99 -6.83 9.67
N VAL A 243 6.42 -5.95 8.78
CA VAL A 243 7.47 -6.31 7.82
C VAL A 243 8.72 -5.56 8.20
N GLU A 244 9.55 -6.25 8.97
CA GLU A 244 10.85 -5.77 9.40
C GLU A 244 11.85 -5.87 8.23
N GLY A 245 12.70 -4.85 8.07
CA GLY A 245 13.81 -4.89 7.12
C GLY A 245 13.53 -4.42 5.68
N VAL A 246 12.29 -4.01 5.36
CA VAL A 246 11.89 -3.66 3.97
C VAL A 246 12.36 -2.29 3.47
N ALA A 247 12.76 -1.38 4.37
CA ALA A 247 13.15 -0.02 4.01
C ALA A 247 14.67 0.14 4.04
N SER A 248 15.27 0.44 2.89
CA SER A 248 16.65 0.90 2.84
C SER A 248 16.68 2.33 3.40
N ALA A 249 17.18 2.47 4.63
CA ALA A 249 17.30 3.70 5.42
C ALA A 249 16.08 4.01 6.31
N SER A 250 16.25 3.68 7.60
CA SER A 250 15.75 4.47 8.74
C SER A 250 14.24 4.43 9.04
N VAL A 251 13.47 3.53 8.44
CA VAL A 251 12.03 3.49 8.70
C VAL A 251 11.54 2.05 8.89
N GLU A 252 11.63 1.54 10.12
CA GLU A 252 10.82 0.40 10.53
C GLU A 252 9.33 0.76 10.36
N ARG A 253 8.60 0.01 9.53
CA ARG A 253 7.17 0.20 9.31
C ARG A 253 6.44 -1.11 9.60
N THR A 254 5.60 -1.08 10.62
CA THR A 254 4.55 -2.07 10.82
C THR A 254 3.31 -1.63 10.05
N PHE A 255 2.64 -2.56 9.35
CA PHE A 255 1.37 -2.25 8.69
C PHE A 255 0.32 -3.34 8.96
N GLN A 256 -0.95 -2.96 8.90
CA GLN A 256 -2.05 -3.89 9.17
C GLN A 256 -2.53 -4.48 7.82
N LEU A 257 -2.44 -5.80 7.66
CA LEU A 257 -3.02 -6.50 6.52
C LEU A 257 -4.26 -7.28 6.97
N THR A 258 -5.37 -7.05 6.31
CA THR A 258 -6.53 -7.95 6.40
C THR A 258 -6.36 -9.04 5.35
N LEU A 259 -6.36 -10.31 5.74
CA LEU A 259 -6.30 -11.40 4.77
C LEU A 259 -7.51 -11.34 3.84
N GLY A 260 -7.29 -11.59 2.56
CA GLY A 260 -8.33 -11.48 1.52
C GLY A 260 -8.58 -10.05 1.03
N ALA A 261 -7.82 -9.04 1.48
CA ALA A 261 -7.94 -7.66 1.00
C ALA A 261 -6.60 -7.06 0.54
N GLU A 262 -6.63 -6.30 -0.55
CA GLU A 262 -5.51 -5.46 -0.96
C GLU A 262 -5.41 -4.22 -0.08
N TYR A 263 -4.18 -3.84 0.27
CA TYR A 263 -3.88 -2.71 1.11
C TYR A 263 -2.85 -1.79 0.47
N SER A 264 -3.06 -0.48 0.55
CA SER A 264 -2.08 0.53 0.16
C SER A 264 -1.97 1.62 1.22
N GLN A 265 -0.74 1.92 1.62
CA GLN A 265 -0.39 2.98 2.55
C GLN A 265 0.75 3.82 1.99
N SER A 266 0.59 5.14 2.07
CA SER A 266 1.62 6.08 1.68
C SER A 266 1.90 7.06 2.81
N THR A 267 3.17 7.22 3.17
CA THR A 267 3.67 8.31 4.01
C THR A 267 4.53 9.19 3.14
N ILE A 268 4.00 10.33 2.70
CA ILE A 268 4.68 11.26 1.79
C ILE A 268 4.77 12.63 2.45
N VAL A 269 5.98 13.19 2.46
CA VAL A 269 6.28 14.56 2.88
C VAL A 269 6.58 15.36 1.63
N ASN A 270 5.82 16.43 1.41
CA ASN A 270 6.08 17.37 0.34
C ASN A 270 7.00 18.48 0.86
N HIS A 271 8.06 18.72 0.09
CA HIS A 271 9.07 19.73 0.32
C HIS A 271 9.02 20.76 -0.80
N GLU A 272 9.39 21.99 -0.45
CA GLU A 272 9.53 23.09 -1.40
C GLU A 272 10.92 23.72 -1.21
N GLU A 273 11.67 23.81 -2.30
CA GLU A 273 13.04 24.34 -2.30
C GLU A 273 13.19 25.45 -3.32
N ARG A 274 14.05 26.41 -2.98
CA ARG A 274 14.37 27.53 -3.84
C ARG A 274 15.81 27.43 -4.30
N TYR A 275 15.98 27.40 -5.61
CA TYR A 275 17.26 27.60 -6.27
C TYR A 275 17.48 29.09 -6.55
N VAL A 276 18.69 29.57 -6.31
CA VAL A 276 19.12 30.95 -6.60
C VAL A 276 20.51 30.88 -7.21
N ALA A 277 20.71 31.53 -8.36
CA ALA A 277 22.03 31.64 -8.97
C ALA A 277 22.19 32.94 -9.77
N THR A 278 23.41 33.45 -9.78
CA THR A 278 23.80 34.56 -10.65
C THR A 278 24.13 34.02 -12.03
N LEU A 279 23.44 34.51 -13.06
CA LEU A 279 23.66 34.15 -14.44
C LEU A 279 24.30 35.31 -15.19
N PRO A 280 25.23 35.06 -16.13
CA PRO A 280 25.75 36.09 -17.02
C PRO A 280 24.65 36.82 -17.81
N ALA A 281 24.95 38.04 -18.26
CA ALA A 281 24.08 38.78 -19.19
C ALA A 281 23.66 37.92 -20.40
N HIS A 282 22.37 37.98 -20.77
CA HIS A 282 21.78 37.26 -21.91
C HIS A 282 22.10 35.75 -21.94
N SER A 283 22.01 35.08 -20.79
CA SER A 283 22.31 33.66 -20.67
C SER A 283 21.17 32.86 -20.04
N LYS A 284 21.17 31.55 -20.29
CA LYS A 284 20.29 30.58 -19.66
C LYS A 284 21.11 29.44 -19.08
N ARG A 285 20.58 28.81 -18.03
CA ARG A 285 21.16 27.61 -17.42
C ARG A 285 20.07 26.56 -17.24
N THR A 286 20.38 25.32 -17.65
CA THR A 286 19.52 24.17 -17.37
C THR A 286 19.87 23.59 -16.00
N ILE A 287 18.86 23.39 -15.17
CA ILE A 287 18.97 22.80 -13.83
C ILE A 287 18.36 21.41 -13.87
N TYR A 288 19.07 20.44 -13.31
CA TYR A 288 18.64 19.06 -13.17
C TYR A 288 18.42 18.74 -11.70
N VAL A 289 17.21 18.30 -11.37
CA VAL A 289 16.85 17.81 -10.05
C VAL A 289 16.72 16.29 -10.15
N ILE A 290 17.60 15.59 -9.44
CA ILE A 290 17.69 14.13 -9.48
C ILE A 290 17.12 13.59 -8.19
N GLN A 291 16.10 12.75 -8.31
CA GLN A 291 15.52 12.02 -7.19
C GLN A 291 15.81 10.53 -7.34
N ARG A 292 16.48 9.95 -6.35
CA ARG A 292 16.60 8.49 -6.26
C ARG A 292 15.28 7.88 -5.80
N LYS A 293 14.88 6.82 -6.48
CA LYS A 293 13.73 5.99 -6.14
C LYS A 293 14.19 4.54 -6.02
N ILE A 294 13.85 3.89 -4.91
CA ILE A 294 14.07 2.44 -4.76
C ILE A 294 12.72 1.76 -4.89
N LYS A 295 12.63 0.76 -5.78
CA LYS A 295 11.51 -0.16 -5.85
C LYS A 295 11.97 -1.50 -5.31
N SER A 296 11.23 -2.07 -4.38
CA SER A 296 11.48 -3.39 -3.82
C SER A 296 10.20 -4.21 -3.87
N GLN A 297 10.35 -5.51 -4.09
CA GLN A 297 9.24 -6.47 -4.06
C GLN A 297 9.58 -7.61 -3.10
N PHE A 298 8.59 -8.00 -2.30
CA PHE A 298 8.68 -9.09 -1.34
C PHE A 298 7.51 -10.03 -1.55
N GLU A 299 7.74 -11.32 -1.35
CA GLU A 299 6.67 -12.30 -1.27
C GLU A 299 6.32 -12.51 0.20
N TYR A 300 5.03 -12.57 0.53
CA TYR A 300 4.57 -12.94 1.86
C TYR A 300 3.75 -14.22 1.85
N LYS A 301 3.85 -14.97 2.95
CA LYS A 301 3.07 -16.17 3.24
C LYS A 301 2.50 -16.09 4.65
N VAL A 302 1.18 -16.08 4.77
CA VAL A 302 0.47 -16.11 6.06
C VAL A 302 -0.22 -17.45 6.23
N PRO A 303 0.24 -18.33 7.14
CA PRO A 303 -0.46 -19.58 7.39
C PRO A 303 -1.83 -19.33 8.04
N VAL A 304 -2.85 -20.09 7.66
CA VAL A 304 -4.20 -20.03 8.24
C VAL A 304 -4.56 -21.38 8.84
N VAL A 305 -4.95 -21.39 10.10
CA VAL A 305 -5.28 -22.62 10.82
C VAL A 305 -6.74 -22.55 11.28
N ILE A 306 -7.48 -23.64 11.04
CA ILE A 306 -8.79 -23.86 11.63
C ILE A 306 -8.64 -24.91 12.74
N ASP A 307 -9.02 -24.57 13.96
CA ASP A 307 -8.93 -25.44 15.13
C ASP A 307 -10.24 -25.50 15.94
N GLY A 308 -10.25 -26.32 16.98
CA GLY A 308 -11.42 -26.57 17.81
C GLY A 308 -12.25 -27.76 17.34
N LEU A 309 -13.55 -27.69 17.59
CA LEU A 309 -14.47 -28.81 17.42
C LEU A 309 -15.68 -28.41 16.59
N VAL A 310 -16.17 -29.37 15.82
CA VAL A 310 -17.41 -29.29 15.04
C VAL A 310 -18.39 -30.32 15.58
N GLY A 311 -19.62 -29.87 15.87
CA GLY A 311 -20.68 -30.74 16.35
C GLY A 311 -21.39 -31.44 15.19
N VAL A 312 -21.67 -32.73 15.33
CA VAL A 312 -22.41 -33.51 14.33
C VAL A 312 -23.51 -34.33 14.97
N ASN A 313 -24.64 -34.48 14.27
CA ASN A 313 -25.76 -35.32 14.70
C ASN A 313 -26.09 -36.42 13.68
N PHE A 314 -26.51 -37.58 14.18
CA PHE A 314 -26.87 -38.76 13.38
C PHE A 314 -28.30 -39.23 13.67
N ALA A 315 -28.98 -39.82 12.69
CA ALA A 315 -30.32 -40.39 12.86
C ALA A 315 -30.37 -41.58 13.82
N LYS A 316 -29.24 -42.28 13.95
CA LYS A 316 -29.05 -43.46 14.80
C LYS A 316 -27.77 -43.31 15.61
N LYS A 317 -27.70 -43.98 16.75
CA LYS A 317 -26.48 -44.02 17.56
C LYS A 317 -25.33 -44.59 16.74
N VAL A 318 -24.25 -43.81 16.62
CA VAL A 318 -22.95 -44.25 16.10
C VAL A 318 -22.05 -44.39 17.31
N ASN A 319 -21.53 -45.61 17.54
CA ASN A 319 -20.78 -45.97 18.75
C ASN A 319 -21.48 -45.56 20.06
N GLY A 320 -22.80 -45.71 20.15
CA GLY A 320 -23.58 -45.45 21.37
C GLY A 320 -24.10 -44.02 21.55
N HIS A 321 -23.67 -43.05 20.73
CA HIS A 321 -24.05 -41.65 20.85
C HIS A 321 -24.71 -41.10 19.57
N TYR A 322 -25.65 -40.18 19.72
CA TYR A 322 -26.29 -39.45 18.60
C TYR A 322 -25.50 -38.22 18.18
N PHE A 323 -24.77 -37.62 19.12
CA PHE A 323 -23.97 -36.42 18.92
C PHE A 323 -22.50 -36.73 19.12
N TRP A 324 -21.66 -36.19 18.26
CA TRP A 324 -20.21 -36.29 18.33
C TRP A 324 -19.58 -34.93 18.09
N SER A 325 -18.41 -34.71 18.69
CA SER A 325 -17.51 -33.63 18.31
C SER A 325 -16.35 -34.21 17.50
N LEU A 326 -16.00 -33.53 16.41
CA LEU A 326 -14.91 -33.92 15.52
C LEU A 326 -13.97 -32.73 15.29
N PRO A 327 -12.69 -32.96 14.98
CA PRO A 327 -11.72 -31.87 14.82
C PRO A 327 -12.08 -30.92 13.68
N ALA A 328 -12.08 -29.62 13.95
CA ALA A 328 -12.41 -28.62 12.94
C ALA A 328 -11.38 -28.54 11.79
N SER A 329 -10.15 -29.00 12.03
CA SER A 329 -9.08 -29.03 11.04
C SER A 329 -9.42 -29.86 9.80
N TRP A 330 -10.42 -30.74 9.87
CA TRP A 330 -10.91 -31.51 8.71
C TRP A 330 -11.53 -30.61 7.63
N LEU A 331 -11.98 -29.38 7.96
CA LEU A 331 -12.43 -28.39 6.99
C LEU A 331 -11.34 -27.96 6.00
N MET A 332 -10.07 -28.09 6.38
CA MET A 332 -8.92 -27.73 5.55
C MET A 332 -8.24 -28.96 4.91
N GLN A 333 -8.83 -30.16 5.02
CA GLN A 333 -8.22 -31.37 4.49
C GLN A 333 -8.02 -31.27 2.97
N GLY A 334 -6.76 -31.37 2.52
CA GLY A 334 -6.38 -31.30 1.11
C GLY A 334 -6.33 -29.87 0.54
N LYS A 335 -6.32 -28.84 1.38
CA LYS A 335 -6.15 -27.43 0.98
C LYS A 335 -4.84 -26.86 1.50
N ASP A 336 -4.28 -25.91 0.76
CA ASP A 336 -3.18 -25.10 1.26
C ASP A 336 -3.66 -24.16 2.37
N MET A 337 -3.02 -24.29 3.53
CA MET A 337 -3.32 -23.53 4.75
C MET A 337 -2.50 -22.23 4.78
N ALA A 338 -2.43 -21.50 3.67
CA ALA A 338 -1.73 -20.23 3.64
C ALA A 338 -2.28 -19.27 2.60
N GLU A 339 -2.32 -17.99 2.94
CA GLU A 339 -2.45 -16.89 1.99
C GLU A 339 -1.06 -16.50 1.48
N LEU A 340 -0.95 -16.27 0.17
CA LEU A 340 0.25 -15.83 -0.52
C LEU A 340 -0.03 -14.51 -1.24
N GLY A 341 0.98 -13.67 -1.32
CA GLY A 341 0.90 -12.44 -2.10
C GLY A 341 2.21 -11.70 -2.16
N ASP A 342 2.15 -10.52 -2.78
CA ASP A 342 3.30 -9.64 -2.95
C ASP A 342 3.13 -8.35 -2.16
N ILE A 343 4.23 -7.86 -1.60
CA ILE A 343 4.37 -6.51 -1.06
C ILE A 343 5.27 -5.73 -2.00
N PHE A 344 4.79 -4.58 -2.46
CA PHE A 344 5.54 -3.62 -3.26
C PHE A 344 5.86 -2.41 -2.41
N VAL A 345 7.13 -2.04 -2.37
CA VAL A 345 7.60 -0.86 -1.65
C VAL A 345 8.28 0.08 -2.62
N ASN A 346 7.83 1.33 -2.60
CA ASN A 346 8.39 2.44 -3.36
C ASN A 346 8.92 3.48 -2.37
N GLU A 347 10.22 3.68 -2.36
CA GLU A 347 10.90 4.67 -1.53
C GLU A 347 11.35 5.85 -2.39
N TYR A 348 11.00 7.06 -1.99
CA TYR A 348 11.38 8.32 -2.62
C TYR A 348 12.33 9.06 -1.67
N PHE A 349 13.58 9.22 -2.11
CA PHE A 349 14.63 9.84 -1.30
C PHE A 349 14.70 11.36 -1.49
N ASP A 350 15.58 11.97 -0.71
CA ASP A 350 16.00 13.35 -0.92
C ASP A 350 16.58 13.53 -2.32
N ILE A 351 16.47 14.76 -2.82
CA ILE A 351 16.94 15.13 -4.14
C ILE A 351 18.40 15.60 -4.10
N THR A 352 19.06 15.52 -5.26
CA THR A 352 20.32 16.23 -5.50
C THR A 352 20.18 17.08 -6.74
N ILE A 353 20.77 18.28 -6.73
CA ILE A 353 20.57 19.28 -7.78
C ILE A 353 21.89 19.57 -8.46
N TYR A 354 21.83 19.69 -9.78
CA TYR A 354 22.98 19.93 -10.63
C TYR A 354 22.68 21.04 -11.64
N GLY A 355 23.69 21.89 -11.88
CA GLY A 355 23.65 22.94 -12.88
C GLY A 355 24.39 22.51 -14.13
N GLY A 356 23.78 22.72 -15.30
CA GLY A 356 24.46 22.64 -16.59
C GLY A 356 25.30 23.88 -16.88
N PRO A 357 25.96 23.93 -18.06
CA PRO A 357 26.71 25.10 -18.49
C PRO A 357 25.79 26.31 -18.74
N ASP A 358 26.37 27.51 -18.69
CA ASP A 358 25.70 28.73 -19.10
C ASP A 358 25.71 28.81 -20.63
N GLU A 359 24.52 28.92 -21.22
CA GLU A 359 24.32 29.02 -22.65
C GLU A 359 23.86 30.43 -23.01
N LYS A 360 24.39 31.00 -24.10
CA LYS A 360 23.89 32.29 -24.60
C LYS A 360 22.47 32.13 -25.14
N ILE A 361 21.62 33.09 -24.85
CA ILE A 361 20.28 33.18 -25.44
C ILE A 361 20.44 33.74 -26.85
N THR A 362 20.18 32.90 -27.86
CA THR A 362 20.20 33.30 -29.27
C THR A 362 18.82 33.68 -29.81
N ASP A 363 17.77 33.34 -29.07
CA ASP A 363 16.40 33.59 -29.49
C ASP A 363 15.99 35.04 -29.16
N PRO A 364 15.25 35.73 -30.05
CA PRO A 364 14.70 37.04 -29.76
C PRO A 364 13.76 36.95 -28.55
N LEU A 365 13.66 38.05 -27.80
CA LEU A 365 12.83 38.10 -26.58
C LEU A 365 11.43 37.57 -26.90
N PRO A 366 10.82 36.73 -26.03
CA PRO A 366 9.49 36.20 -26.25
C PRO A 366 8.38 37.27 -26.30
N PHE A 367 8.75 38.55 -26.10
CA PHE A 367 7.86 39.71 -26.11
C PHE A 367 7.97 40.57 -27.39
N ASP A 368 8.87 40.24 -28.33
CA ASP A 368 9.03 40.97 -29.59
C ASP A 368 8.13 40.42 -30.73
N LYS A 369 7.01 39.77 -30.38
CA LYS A 369 6.00 39.27 -31.35
C LYS A 369 4.60 39.80 -31.06
#